data_AF-A0A957TYW6-F1
#
_entry.id   AF-A0A957TYW6-F1
#
_cell.length_a   1.000
_cell.length_b   1.000
_cell.length_c   1.000
_cell.angle_alpha   90.00
_cell.angle_beta   90.00
_cell.angle_gamma   90.00
#
_symmetry.space_group_name_H-M   'P 1'
#
loop_
_entity.id
_entity.type
_entity.pdbx_description
1 polymer ?
#
loop_
_entity_poly.entity_id
_entity_poly.type
_entity_poly.pdbx_seq_one_letter_code
_entity_poly.pdbx_strand_id
1 'polypeptide(L)'
;MSETVQYLEATPENGIDRSPETSTTTDTLQITDDLDVLLAVLPEHIRAALEREPRLSQLIEIVMDLGRLPEARFGQGDLYLSDQEITSADLRMVTTRIGDFGADNRAGLERTLHRISAIRNRKGEVIGLTCRVGRAVYGTIEIIRDIVASDKSILLLGRPGVGKTTLLREAARVRAEDRRVVIVDTSNEIAGDGDIPHPAIGRARRMQVPLPDLQHEVMIEAVENHMPEVIIIDEIGRELEAVAARTIAERGVQLVGTAHGNTL
;
A
#
# COMPACT_ATOMS: atom_id res chain seq x y z
N MET A 1 28.56 -30.20 74.98
CA MET A 1 29.40 -31.08 74.14
C MET A 1 28.81 -30.99 72.74
N SER A 2 29.23 -29.95 72.01
CA SER A 2 30.29 -29.98 70.98
C SER A 2 29.73 -30.51 69.66
N GLU A 3 29.39 -29.59 68.76
CA GLU A 3 29.66 -29.78 67.34
C GLU A 3 29.85 -28.44 66.61
N THR A 4 30.81 -28.48 65.71
CA THR A 4 31.59 -27.44 65.03
C THR A 4 30.77 -26.49 64.15
N VAL A 5 31.03 -25.18 64.23
CA VAL A 5 30.59 -24.16 63.25
C VAL A 5 31.79 -23.71 62.42
N GLN A 6 31.70 -23.87 61.09
CA GLN A 6 32.62 -23.27 60.12
C GLN A 6 32.18 -21.84 59.77
N TYR A 7 33.15 -20.93 59.75
CA TYR A 7 33.00 -19.54 59.26
C TYR A 7 33.05 -19.49 57.73
N LEU A 8 32.21 -18.64 57.13
CA LEU A 8 32.47 -17.95 55.85
C LEU A 8 31.73 -16.60 55.87
N GLU A 9 32.49 -15.53 55.68
CA GLU A 9 32.07 -14.13 55.76
C GLU A 9 31.15 -13.73 54.58
N ALA A 10 30.09 -12.97 54.86
CA ALA A 10 29.18 -12.41 53.87
C ALA A 10 29.56 -10.96 53.53
N THR A 11 29.73 -10.66 52.24
CA THR A 11 29.87 -9.30 51.68
C THR A 11 28.49 -8.69 51.37
N PRO A 12 28.36 -7.35 51.34
CA PRO A 12 27.09 -6.65 51.51
C PRO A 12 26.18 -6.64 50.27
N GLU A 13 24.89 -6.53 50.57
CA GLU A 13 23.74 -6.47 49.68
C GLU A 13 23.82 -5.28 48.69
N ASN A 14 23.58 -5.56 47.41
CA ASN A 14 23.12 -4.57 46.44
C ASN A 14 21.67 -4.93 46.06
N GLY A 15 20.73 -4.12 46.54
CA GLY A 15 19.36 -4.15 46.09
C GLY A 15 19.27 -3.76 44.61
N ILE A 16 18.61 -4.60 43.82
CA ILE A 16 18.15 -4.22 42.49
C ILE A 16 16.63 -4.40 42.50
N ASP A 17 15.94 -3.29 42.72
CA ASP A 17 14.57 -3.10 42.28
C ASP A 17 14.56 -3.16 40.74
N ARG A 18 13.88 -4.16 40.17
CA ARG A 18 13.57 -4.22 38.74
C ARG A 18 12.06 -4.20 38.58
N SER A 19 11.46 -3.05 38.80
CA SER A 19 10.22 -2.68 38.14
C SER A 19 10.36 -2.85 36.62
N PRO A 20 9.34 -3.35 35.91
CA PRO A 20 9.42 -3.45 34.46
C PRO A 20 9.43 -2.04 33.87
N GLU A 21 10.52 -1.69 33.19
CA GLU A 21 10.57 -0.52 32.32
C GLU A 21 9.52 -0.71 31.22
N THR A 22 8.41 0.01 31.34
CA THR A 22 7.50 0.25 30.24
C THR A 22 8.25 1.03 29.17
N SER A 23 8.78 0.32 28.17
CA SER A 23 9.30 0.94 26.96
C SER A 23 8.16 1.68 26.27
N THR A 24 8.09 2.99 26.47
CA THR A 24 7.29 3.88 25.66
C THR A 24 7.99 4.00 24.30
N THR A 25 7.77 3.03 23.42
CA THR A 25 8.09 3.19 22.00
C THR A 25 7.29 4.39 21.50
N THR A 26 8.01 5.44 21.14
CA THR A 26 7.43 6.55 20.38
C THR A 26 7.12 5.96 19.00
N ASP A 27 5.84 5.68 18.73
CA ASP A 27 5.39 5.13 17.45
C ASP A 27 5.58 6.18 16.34
N THR A 28 6.77 6.18 15.76
CA THR A 28 7.14 7.04 14.64
C THR A 28 6.48 6.54 13.36
N LEU A 29 5.83 7.44 12.63
CA LEU A 29 5.37 7.19 11.25
C LEU A 29 6.55 6.74 10.40
N GLN A 30 6.42 5.58 9.75
CA GLN A 30 7.42 5.05 8.81
C GLN A 30 6.85 5.12 7.39
N ILE A 31 7.68 5.53 6.43
CA ILE A 31 7.31 5.62 5.02
C ILE A 31 8.26 4.72 4.22
N THR A 32 7.71 3.84 3.39
CA THR A 32 8.46 3.05 2.39
C THR A 32 7.95 3.38 1.00
N ASP A 33 8.84 3.42 0.01
CA ASP A 33 8.49 3.81 -1.35
C ASP A 33 9.03 2.90 -2.46
N ASP A 34 9.85 1.87 -2.14
CA ASP A 34 10.40 0.88 -3.08
C ASP A 34 11.01 1.48 -4.36
N LEU A 35 11.51 2.71 -4.27
CA LEU A 35 11.86 3.52 -5.43
C LEU A 35 12.97 2.89 -6.28
N ASP A 36 13.85 2.10 -5.68
CA ASP A 36 14.89 1.33 -6.36
C ASP A 36 14.31 0.36 -7.41
N VAL A 37 13.16 -0.25 -7.13
CA VAL A 37 12.47 -1.16 -8.06
C VAL A 37 11.96 -0.39 -9.29
N LEU A 38 11.39 0.81 -9.08
CA LEU A 38 10.97 1.67 -10.18
C LEU A 38 12.17 2.17 -10.99
N LEU A 39 13.23 2.61 -10.34
CA LEU A 39 14.43 3.11 -11.02
C LEU A 39 15.08 2.04 -11.90
N ALA A 40 15.03 0.77 -11.48
CA ALA A 40 15.61 -0.35 -12.22
C ALA A 40 14.92 -0.61 -13.59
N VAL A 41 13.66 -0.23 -13.76
CA VAL A 41 12.95 -0.41 -15.04
C VAL A 41 13.15 0.73 -16.03
N LEU A 42 13.67 1.87 -15.57
CA LEU A 42 13.88 3.06 -16.39
C LEU A 42 15.10 2.93 -17.33
N PRO A 43 15.13 3.70 -18.43
CA PRO A 43 16.33 3.91 -19.22
C PRO A 43 17.47 4.51 -18.38
N GLU A 44 18.70 4.09 -18.66
CA GLU A 44 19.89 4.46 -17.87
C GLU A 44 20.07 5.98 -17.74
N HIS A 45 19.84 6.74 -18.81
CA HIS A 45 20.01 8.19 -18.79
C HIS A 45 19.01 8.88 -17.84
N ILE A 46 17.78 8.34 -17.72
CA ILE A 46 16.74 8.84 -16.80
C ILE A 46 17.09 8.43 -15.36
N ARG A 47 17.42 7.15 -15.17
CA ARG A 47 17.81 6.60 -13.87
C ARG A 47 18.99 7.37 -13.28
N ALA A 48 20.06 7.55 -14.04
CA ALA A 48 21.26 8.24 -13.57
C ALA A 48 21.01 9.72 -13.26
N ALA A 49 20.07 10.38 -13.96
CA ALA A 49 19.66 11.75 -13.63
C ALA A 49 18.90 11.81 -12.29
N LEU A 50 17.96 10.89 -12.08
CA LEU A 50 17.18 10.78 -10.84
C LEU A 50 18.05 10.46 -9.63
N GLU A 51 19.00 9.52 -9.76
CA GLU A 51 19.92 9.14 -8.67
C GLU A 51 20.84 10.30 -8.22
N ARG A 52 21.03 11.33 -9.05
CA ARG A 52 21.78 12.55 -8.69
C ARG A 52 20.92 13.66 -8.12
N GLU A 53 19.59 13.57 -8.20
CA GLU A 53 18.68 14.61 -7.73
C GLU A 53 18.52 14.56 -6.20
N PRO A 54 18.88 15.62 -5.46
CA PRO A 54 18.78 15.62 -3.99
C PRO A 54 17.36 15.43 -3.47
N ARG A 55 16.34 15.79 -4.26
CA ARG A 55 14.92 15.67 -3.91
C ARG A 55 14.29 14.34 -4.32
N LEU A 56 15.08 13.33 -4.70
CA LEU A 56 14.57 12.04 -5.20
C LEU A 56 13.51 11.41 -4.28
N SER A 57 13.67 11.48 -2.95
CA SER A 57 12.70 10.98 -1.97
C SER A 57 11.33 11.68 -2.03
N GLN A 58 11.25 12.86 -2.64
CA GLN A 58 10.03 13.66 -2.83
C GLN A 58 9.43 13.49 -4.23
N LEU A 59 9.99 12.62 -5.07
CA LEU A 59 9.52 12.37 -6.43
C LEU A 59 8.05 11.93 -6.42
N ILE A 60 7.22 12.59 -7.22
CA ILE A 60 5.80 12.27 -7.36
C ILE A 60 5.60 11.34 -8.56
N GLU A 61 6.09 11.77 -9.73
CA GLU A 61 5.96 11.00 -10.95
C GLU A 61 7.05 11.34 -11.97
N ILE A 62 7.26 10.43 -12.91
CA ILE A 62 8.14 10.60 -14.08
C ILE A 62 7.26 10.54 -15.33
N VAL A 63 7.42 11.52 -16.21
CA VAL A 63 6.70 11.62 -17.47
C VAL A 63 7.66 11.35 -18.62
N MET A 64 7.30 10.41 -19.48
CA MET A 64 8.08 10.00 -20.64
C MET A 64 7.18 9.99 -21.88
N ASP A 65 7.24 11.03 -22.70
CA ASP A 65 6.44 11.15 -23.92
C ASP A 65 7.33 11.09 -25.16
N LEU A 66 7.00 10.25 -26.14
CA LEU A 66 7.76 10.11 -27.39
C LEU A 66 8.00 11.46 -28.07
N GLY A 67 9.27 11.80 -28.31
CA GLY A 67 9.68 13.07 -28.92
C GLY A 67 9.62 14.28 -27.98
N ARG A 68 9.64 14.05 -26.65
CA ARG A 68 9.74 15.10 -25.62
C ARG A 68 10.85 14.78 -24.64
N LEU A 69 11.36 15.81 -23.97
CA LEU A 69 12.31 15.62 -22.87
C LEU A 69 11.63 14.94 -21.68
N PRO A 70 12.28 13.94 -21.04
CA PRO A 70 11.75 13.30 -19.85
C PRO A 70 11.67 14.29 -18.68
N GLU A 71 10.60 14.22 -17.91
CA GLU A 71 10.32 15.14 -16.80
C GLU A 71 10.11 14.37 -15.49
N ALA A 72 10.69 14.84 -14.40
CA ALA A 72 10.36 14.44 -13.04
C ALA A 72 9.57 15.53 -12.35
N ARG A 73 8.46 15.15 -11.70
CA ARG A 73 7.59 16.06 -10.96
C ARG A 73 7.78 15.92 -9.47
N PHE A 74 7.84 17.06 -8.79
CA PHE A 74 7.95 17.16 -7.35
C PHE A 74 6.86 18.09 -6.80
N GLY A 75 6.66 18.09 -5.47
CA GLY A 75 5.70 19.01 -4.85
C GLY A 75 6.04 20.50 -5.08
N GLN A 76 7.32 20.81 -5.35
CA GLN A 76 7.79 22.17 -5.65
C GLN A 76 8.51 22.20 -7.01
N GLY A 77 7.72 22.07 -8.08
CA GLY A 77 8.17 22.25 -9.46
C GLY A 77 8.71 20.98 -10.11
N ASP A 78 8.95 21.11 -11.42
CA ASP A 78 9.31 20.01 -12.30
C ASP A 78 10.77 20.15 -12.79
N LEU A 79 11.36 19.04 -13.22
CA LEU A 79 12.74 18.96 -13.67
C LEU A 79 12.84 18.13 -14.95
N TYR A 80 13.48 18.68 -15.99
CA TYR A 80 13.89 17.85 -17.13
C TYR A 80 15.09 16.98 -16.75
N LEU A 81 14.97 15.68 -16.98
CA LEU A 81 15.96 14.67 -16.58
C LEU A 81 17.07 14.48 -17.60
N SER A 82 16.87 14.96 -18.83
CA SER A 82 17.80 14.78 -19.95
C SER A 82 17.63 15.90 -20.97
N ASP A 83 18.67 16.17 -21.75
CA ASP A 83 18.63 16.96 -22.98
C ASP A 83 18.26 16.12 -24.22
N GLN A 84 18.11 14.80 -24.03
CA GLN A 84 17.67 13.86 -25.05
C GLN A 84 16.17 13.63 -24.95
N GLU A 85 15.49 13.66 -26.10
CA GLU A 85 14.08 13.28 -26.21
C GLU A 85 13.88 11.78 -25.98
N ILE A 86 12.75 11.43 -25.37
CA ILE A 86 12.31 10.05 -25.22
C ILE A 86 12.10 9.42 -26.59
N THR A 87 12.75 8.28 -26.79
CA THR A 87 12.64 7.48 -28.01
C THR A 87 11.65 6.33 -27.83
N SER A 88 11.22 5.73 -28.94
CA SER A 88 10.43 4.49 -28.88
C SER A 88 11.21 3.33 -28.23
N ALA A 89 12.54 3.36 -28.24
CA ALA A 89 13.36 2.35 -27.58
C ALA A 89 13.30 2.49 -26.05
N ASP A 90 13.28 3.72 -25.54
CA ASP A 90 13.13 4.01 -24.11
C ASP A 90 11.79 3.50 -23.57
N LEU A 91 10.70 3.83 -24.27
CA LEU A 91 9.37 3.36 -23.91
C LEU A 91 9.30 1.83 -23.93
N ARG A 92 9.84 1.18 -24.97
CA ARG A 92 9.88 -0.29 -25.05
C ARG A 92 10.70 -0.91 -23.93
N MET A 93 11.81 -0.28 -23.53
CA MET A 93 12.64 -0.77 -22.42
C MET A 93 11.82 -0.83 -21.12
N VAL A 94 11.05 0.21 -20.82
CA VAL A 94 10.17 0.21 -19.65
C VAL A 94 9.08 -0.83 -19.79
N THR A 95 8.34 -0.85 -20.91
CA THR A 95 7.18 -1.76 -21.07
C THR A 95 7.54 -3.25 -21.07
N THR A 96 8.79 -3.60 -21.36
CA THR A 96 9.27 -5.01 -21.33
C THR A 96 9.73 -5.46 -19.93
N ARG A 97 9.83 -4.53 -18.97
CA ARG A 97 10.31 -4.79 -17.60
C ARG A 97 9.22 -4.62 -16.53
N ILE A 98 8.03 -4.19 -16.92
CA ILE A 98 6.86 -4.03 -16.04
C ILE A 98 5.83 -5.14 -16.32
N GLY A 99 4.81 -5.25 -15.48
CA GLY A 99 3.68 -6.15 -15.72
C GLY A 99 2.84 -5.75 -16.94
N ASP A 100 1.92 -6.62 -17.36
CA ASP A 100 1.01 -6.31 -18.46
C ASP A 100 0.07 -5.14 -18.13
N PHE A 101 -0.32 -4.40 -19.16
CA PHE A 101 -1.32 -3.34 -19.00
C PHE A 101 -2.72 -3.94 -18.90
N GLY A 102 -3.43 -3.60 -17.82
CA GLY A 102 -4.83 -3.97 -17.61
C GLY A 102 -5.81 -3.20 -18.51
N ALA A 103 -7.10 -3.49 -18.33
CA ALA A 103 -8.19 -2.86 -19.08
C ALA A 103 -8.29 -1.34 -18.84
N ASP A 104 -7.75 -0.86 -17.72
CA ASP A 104 -7.65 0.55 -17.35
C ASP A 104 -6.39 1.24 -17.91
N ASN A 105 -5.61 0.52 -18.73
CA ASN A 105 -4.37 0.99 -19.35
C ASN A 105 -3.28 1.38 -18.33
N ARG A 106 -3.28 0.69 -17.18
CA ARG A 106 -2.25 0.77 -16.12
C ARG A 106 -1.53 -0.56 -15.97
N ALA A 107 -0.28 -0.49 -15.54
CA ALA A 107 0.55 -1.62 -15.17
C ALA A 107 1.25 -1.34 -13.84
N GLY A 108 1.54 -2.40 -13.10
CA GLY A 108 2.26 -2.34 -11.83
C GLY A 108 3.67 -2.91 -11.91
N LEU A 109 4.38 -2.74 -10.79
CA LEU A 109 5.59 -3.48 -10.48
C LEU A 109 5.30 -4.39 -9.28
N GLU A 110 5.68 -5.65 -9.40
CA GLU A 110 5.43 -6.66 -8.37
C GLU A 110 5.92 -6.21 -6.99
N ARG A 111 5.10 -6.43 -5.97
CA ARG A 111 5.36 -6.06 -4.57
C ARG A 111 5.53 -4.55 -4.30
N THR A 112 5.25 -3.68 -5.26
CA THR A 112 5.33 -2.22 -5.08
C THR A 112 3.95 -1.56 -5.10
N LEU A 113 3.88 -0.29 -4.72
CA LEU A 113 2.69 0.57 -4.97
C LEU A 113 2.85 1.48 -6.19
N HIS A 114 3.91 1.31 -6.98
CA HIS A 114 4.13 2.12 -8.18
C HIS A 114 3.10 1.81 -9.25
N ARG A 115 2.76 2.85 -10.02
CA ARG A 115 1.79 2.75 -11.10
C ARG A 115 2.34 3.33 -12.38
N ILE A 116 2.27 2.56 -13.46
CA ILE A 116 2.71 2.95 -14.78
C ILE A 116 1.47 3.05 -15.67
N SER A 117 1.12 4.26 -16.11
CA SER A 117 -0.01 4.50 -17.01
C SER A 117 0.51 4.80 -18.41
N ALA A 118 -0.04 4.13 -19.43
CA ALA A 118 0.37 4.34 -20.81
C ALA A 118 -0.49 5.40 -21.53
N ILE A 119 0.11 6.09 -22.49
CA ILE A 119 -0.59 6.82 -23.54
C ILE A 119 -0.40 6.01 -24.82
N ARG A 120 -1.49 5.69 -25.51
CA ARG A 120 -1.45 4.86 -26.73
C ARG A 120 -1.93 5.64 -27.95
N ASN A 121 -1.31 5.37 -29.09
CA ASN A 121 -1.77 5.89 -30.38
C ASN A 121 -2.95 5.06 -30.93
N ARG A 122 -3.49 5.45 -32.10
CA ARG A 122 -4.62 4.75 -32.75
C ARG A 122 -4.34 3.30 -33.14
N LYS A 123 -3.07 2.89 -33.19
CA LYS A 123 -2.65 1.50 -33.45
C LYS A 123 -2.49 0.69 -32.16
N GLY A 124 -2.73 1.30 -31.00
CA GLY A 124 -2.53 0.68 -29.69
C GLY A 124 -1.09 0.70 -29.19
N GLU A 125 -0.16 1.32 -29.93
CA GLU A 125 1.25 1.40 -29.55
C GLU A 125 1.43 2.41 -28.41
N VAL A 126 2.25 2.06 -27.42
CA VAL A 126 2.62 2.98 -26.32
C VAL A 126 3.51 4.09 -26.87
N ILE A 127 3.04 5.34 -26.73
CA ILE A 127 3.71 6.57 -27.14
C ILE A 127 4.03 7.50 -25.96
N GLY A 128 3.59 7.15 -24.76
CA GLY A 128 3.95 7.86 -23.54
C GLY A 128 3.72 7.01 -22.31
N LEU A 129 4.42 7.33 -21.23
CA LEU A 129 4.31 6.68 -19.92
C LEU A 129 4.28 7.73 -18.82
N THR A 130 3.41 7.54 -17.84
CA THR A 130 3.45 8.24 -16.55
C THR A 130 3.74 7.21 -15.46
N CYS A 131 4.91 7.32 -14.83
CA CYS A 131 5.32 6.43 -13.75
C CYS A 131 5.14 7.15 -12.41
N ARG A 132 4.11 6.80 -11.64
CA ARG A 132 3.81 7.38 -10.34
C ARG A 132 4.48 6.62 -9.20
N VAL A 133 5.06 7.36 -8.28
CA VAL A 133 5.70 6.81 -7.08
C VAL A 133 4.63 6.52 -6.02
N GLY A 134 4.34 5.24 -5.80
CA GLY A 134 3.51 4.80 -4.67
C GLY A 134 4.31 4.76 -3.38
N ARG A 135 3.64 5.00 -2.25
CA ARG A 135 4.26 4.98 -0.92
C ARG A 135 3.34 4.29 0.08
N ALA A 136 3.92 3.48 0.95
CA ALA A 136 3.23 2.92 2.11
C ALA A 136 3.62 3.71 3.35
N VAL A 137 2.62 4.12 4.13
CA VAL A 137 2.79 4.83 5.40
C VAL A 137 2.27 3.96 6.53
N TYR A 138 3.13 3.67 7.50
CA TYR A 138 2.86 2.80 8.64
C TYR A 138 2.67 3.60 9.93
N GLY A 139 1.92 3.04 10.88
CA GLY A 139 1.70 3.62 12.21
C GLY A 139 0.53 4.60 12.29
N THR A 140 -0.15 4.89 11.18
CA THR A 140 -1.32 5.77 11.17
C THR A 140 -2.54 5.18 11.90
N ILE A 141 -2.59 3.84 12.03
CA ILE A 141 -3.75 3.14 12.59
C ILE A 141 -3.78 3.12 14.12
N GLU A 142 -2.68 3.47 14.79
CA GLU A 142 -2.56 3.38 16.26
C GLU A 142 -3.66 4.14 17.01
N ILE A 143 -4.10 5.27 16.46
CA ILE A 143 -5.17 6.11 17.04
C ILE A 143 -6.53 5.39 17.09
N ILE A 144 -6.74 4.40 16.20
CA ILE A 144 -8.00 3.65 16.08
C ILE A 144 -7.79 2.14 16.18
N ARG A 145 -6.68 1.69 16.78
CA ARG A 145 -6.29 0.29 16.82
C ARG A 145 -7.29 -0.59 17.56
N ASP A 146 -7.86 -0.07 18.65
CA ASP A 146 -8.91 -0.72 19.43
C ASP A 146 -10.20 -0.91 18.63
N ILE A 147 -10.57 0.09 17.81
CA ILE A 147 -11.73 0.03 16.91
C ILE A 147 -11.50 -1.04 15.85
N VAL A 148 -10.33 -1.01 15.19
CA VAL A 148 -9.97 -1.98 14.14
C VAL A 148 -9.95 -3.40 14.69
N ALA A 149 -9.37 -3.61 15.87
CA ALA A 149 -9.28 -4.92 16.51
C ALA A 149 -10.62 -5.47 17.01
N SER A 150 -11.66 -4.63 17.10
CA SER A 150 -13.01 -5.11 17.39
C SER A 150 -13.58 -5.95 16.26
N ASP A 151 -14.62 -6.74 16.54
CA ASP A 151 -15.33 -7.51 15.51
C ASP A 151 -16.45 -6.71 14.82
N LYS A 152 -16.53 -5.39 15.06
CA LYS A 152 -17.53 -4.53 14.44
C LYS A 152 -17.10 -4.14 13.02
N SER A 153 -18.07 -4.05 12.12
CA SER A 153 -17.84 -3.46 10.80
C SER A 153 -17.54 -1.96 10.92
N ILE A 154 -16.64 -1.46 10.07
CA ILE A 154 -16.08 -0.11 10.10
C ILE A 154 -16.24 0.51 8.71
N LEU A 155 -16.75 1.74 8.67
CA LEU A 155 -16.77 2.56 7.46
C LEU A 155 -15.97 3.84 7.69
N LEU A 156 -14.86 4.00 6.96
CA LEU A 156 -14.04 5.20 6.99
C LEU A 156 -14.59 6.23 5.99
N LEU A 157 -15.08 7.34 6.52
CA LEU A 157 -15.78 8.37 5.74
C LEU A 157 -14.95 9.63 5.64
N GLY A 158 -14.83 10.20 4.43
CA GLY A 158 -14.13 11.47 4.24
C GLY A 158 -13.90 11.84 2.79
N ARG A 159 -13.48 13.08 2.56
CA ARG A 159 -13.19 13.63 1.23
C ARG A 159 -12.09 12.82 0.51
N PRO A 160 -11.99 12.92 -0.83
CA PRO A 160 -10.84 12.39 -1.56
C PRO A 160 -9.52 12.93 -1.03
N GLY A 161 -8.48 12.09 -0.99
CA GLY A 161 -7.11 12.50 -0.61
C GLY A 161 -6.83 12.66 0.90
N VAL A 162 -7.79 12.41 1.80
CA VAL A 162 -7.58 12.59 3.26
C VAL A 162 -6.87 11.42 3.95
N GLY A 163 -6.38 10.42 3.21
CA GLY A 163 -5.65 9.28 3.78
C GLY A 163 -6.48 8.04 4.13
N LYS A 164 -7.73 7.94 3.67
CA LYS A 164 -8.61 6.77 3.95
C LYS A 164 -7.97 5.44 3.53
N THR A 165 -7.41 5.37 2.33
CA THR A 165 -6.73 4.18 1.80
C THR A 165 -5.50 3.80 2.61
N THR A 166 -4.82 4.79 3.22
CA THR A 166 -3.67 4.53 4.11
C THR A 166 -4.11 3.83 5.38
N LEU A 167 -5.18 4.31 6.02
CA LEU A 167 -5.77 3.64 7.18
C LEU A 167 -6.34 2.27 6.80
N LEU A 168 -6.98 2.15 5.64
CA LEU A 168 -7.56 0.89 5.19
C LEU A 168 -6.50 -0.20 4.98
N ARG A 169 -5.36 0.16 4.37
CA ARG A 169 -4.22 -0.73 4.18
C ARG A 169 -3.64 -1.21 5.52
N GLU A 170 -3.45 -0.28 6.46
CA GLU A 170 -2.96 -0.62 7.80
C GLU A 170 -3.96 -1.49 8.57
N ALA A 171 -5.27 -1.22 8.45
CA ALA A 171 -6.30 -2.05 9.06
C ALA A 171 -6.26 -3.48 8.51
N ALA A 172 -6.07 -3.65 7.19
CA ALA A 172 -5.90 -4.96 6.57
C ALA A 172 -4.67 -5.69 7.15
N ARG A 173 -3.52 -5.00 7.24
CA ARG A 173 -2.28 -5.54 7.78
C ARG A 173 -2.43 -6.02 9.22
N VAL A 174 -2.96 -5.16 10.09
CA VAL A 174 -3.14 -5.45 11.52
C VAL A 174 -4.13 -6.59 11.72
N ARG A 175 -5.26 -6.60 11.00
CA ARG A 175 -6.24 -7.70 11.12
C ARG A 175 -5.74 -9.02 10.56
N ALA A 176 -4.83 -8.99 9.59
CA ALA A 176 -4.28 -10.22 9.02
C ALA A 176 -3.29 -10.94 9.96
N GLU A 177 -2.93 -10.36 11.11
CA GLU A 177 -2.13 -11.03 12.12
C GLU A 177 -2.90 -12.19 12.77
N ASP A 178 -4.19 -11.98 13.08
CA ASP A 178 -5.02 -12.91 13.84
C ASP A 178 -6.27 -13.42 13.10
N ARG A 179 -6.63 -12.83 11.96
CA ARG A 179 -7.83 -13.20 11.17
C ARG A 179 -7.51 -13.55 9.72
N ARG A 180 -8.41 -14.32 9.10
CA ARG A 180 -8.45 -14.50 7.64
C ARG A 180 -9.02 -13.25 6.97
N VAL A 181 -8.15 -12.44 6.40
CA VAL A 181 -8.51 -11.18 5.72
C VAL A 181 -8.46 -11.34 4.19
N VAL A 182 -9.52 -10.88 3.52
CA VAL A 182 -9.55 -10.71 2.06
C VAL A 182 -9.81 -9.24 1.74
N ILE A 183 -8.99 -8.68 0.86
CA ILE A 183 -9.13 -7.32 0.31
C ILE A 183 -9.76 -7.44 -1.07
N VAL A 184 -10.86 -6.72 -1.30
CA VAL A 184 -11.44 -6.49 -2.62
C VAL A 184 -10.93 -5.12 -3.10
N ASP A 185 -9.96 -5.15 -4.02
CA ASP A 185 -9.20 -3.97 -4.45
C ASP A 185 -9.59 -3.60 -5.89
N THR A 186 -10.40 -2.54 -6.03
CA THR A 186 -10.94 -2.11 -7.33
C THR A 186 -9.95 -1.21 -8.08
N SER A 187 -9.31 -0.30 -7.36
CA SER A 187 -8.40 0.69 -7.94
C SER A 187 -6.93 0.28 -7.83
N ASN A 188 -6.64 -0.90 -7.27
CA ASN A 188 -5.31 -1.39 -6.91
C ASN A 188 -4.55 -0.44 -5.98
N GLU A 189 -5.24 0.42 -5.24
CA GLU A 189 -4.59 1.41 -4.37
C GLU A 189 -4.12 0.79 -3.07
N ILE A 190 -4.77 -0.28 -2.58
CA ILE A 190 -4.44 -0.88 -1.29
C ILE A 190 -3.19 -1.75 -1.42
N ALA A 191 -3.18 -2.63 -2.42
CA ALA A 191 -2.18 -3.68 -2.55
C ALA A 191 -1.23 -3.50 -3.74
N GLY A 192 -1.41 -2.48 -4.57
CA GLY A 192 -0.60 -2.19 -5.74
C GLY A 192 -1.09 -2.90 -7.01
N ASP A 193 -0.60 -2.45 -8.16
CA ASP A 193 -1.06 -2.89 -9.49
C ASP A 193 -0.46 -4.24 -9.96
N GLY A 194 0.62 -4.74 -9.34
CA GLY A 194 1.24 -6.02 -9.70
C GLY A 194 0.42 -7.25 -9.27
N ASP A 195 0.71 -8.44 -9.80
CA ASP A 195 0.02 -9.69 -9.45
C ASP A 195 0.32 -10.14 -8.01
N ILE A 196 1.54 -9.86 -7.55
CA ILE A 196 2.05 -10.06 -6.21
C ILE A 196 1.85 -8.76 -5.43
N PRO A 197 1.01 -8.78 -4.39
CA PRO A 197 0.67 -7.57 -3.66
C PRO A 197 1.85 -7.01 -2.85
N HIS A 198 1.80 -5.71 -2.58
CA HIS A 198 2.76 -5.01 -1.74
C HIS A 198 2.76 -5.54 -0.29
N PRO A 199 3.94 -5.74 0.36
CA PRO A 199 4.03 -6.30 1.72
C PRO A 199 3.27 -5.55 2.82
N ALA A 200 2.95 -4.26 2.60
CA ALA A 200 2.15 -3.44 3.51
C ALA A 200 0.76 -3.99 3.84
N ILE A 201 0.22 -4.95 3.07
CA ILE A 201 -1.05 -5.60 3.44
C ILE A 201 -0.86 -6.76 4.44
N GLY A 202 0.38 -7.05 4.84
CA GLY A 202 0.71 -8.16 5.73
C GLY A 202 0.33 -9.51 5.13
N ARG A 203 -0.40 -10.33 5.91
CA ARG A 203 -0.86 -11.67 5.49
C ARG A 203 -2.20 -11.64 4.75
N ALA A 204 -2.79 -10.45 4.55
CA ALA A 204 -4.07 -10.34 3.87
C ALA A 204 -3.97 -10.87 2.45
N ARG A 205 -5.03 -11.52 1.98
CA ARG A 205 -5.17 -11.92 0.58
C ARG A 205 -5.85 -10.83 -0.21
N ARG A 206 -5.57 -10.73 -1.51
CA ARG A 206 -6.17 -9.75 -2.41
C ARG A 206 -6.98 -10.45 -3.50
N MET A 207 -8.14 -9.89 -3.81
CA MET A 207 -8.89 -10.10 -5.04
C MET A 207 -8.92 -8.79 -5.81
N GLN A 208 -8.44 -8.78 -7.06
CA GLN A 208 -8.53 -7.62 -7.95
C GLN A 208 -9.88 -7.62 -8.64
N VAL A 209 -10.51 -6.45 -8.70
CA VAL A 209 -11.76 -6.29 -9.44
C VAL A 209 -11.42 -5.96 -10.90
N PRO A 210 -11.87 -6.76 -11.89
CA PRO A 210 -11.51 -6.54 -13.29
C PRO A 210 -12.13 -5.27 -13.88
N LEU A 211 -13.33 -4.89 -13.43
CA LEU A 211 -14.02 -3.67 -13.81
C LEU A 211 -14.75 -3.10 -12.59
N PRO A 212 -14.77 -1.76 -12.37
CA PRO A 212 -15.43 -1.18 -11.20
C PRO A 212 -16.88 -1.60 -11.01
N ASP A 213 -17.63 -1.81 -12.10
CA ASP A 213 -19.04 -2.22 -12.08
C ASP A 213 -19.26 -3.64 -11.54
N LEU A 214 -18.21 -4.46 -11.51
CA LEU A 214 -18.23 -5.84 -11.03
C LEU A 214 -17.79 -5.98 -9.57
N GLN A 215 -17.46 -4.88 -8.88
CA GLN A 215 -16.98 -4.94 -7.50
C GLN A 215 -17.93 -5.71 -6.57
N HIS A 216 -19.23 -5.47 -6.68
CA HIS A 216 -20.24 -6.14 -5.88
C HIS A 216 -20.27 -7.67 -6.10
N GLU A 217 -20.00 -8.15 -7.31
CA GLU A 217 -19.92 -9.60 -7.60
C GLU A 217 -18.68 -10.20 -6.92
N VAL A 218 -17.52 -9.53 -7.04
CA VAL A 218 -16.26 -9.96 -6.40
C VAL A 218 -16.38 -9.94 -4.87
N MET A 219 -17.13 -8.98 -4.31
CA MET A 219 -17.45 -8.94 -2.88
C MET A 219 -18.20 -10.18 -2.41
N ILE A 220 -19.18 -10.66 -3.18
CA ILE A 220 -19.92 -11.89 -2.86
C ILE A 220 -19.04 -13.13 -3.06
N GLU A 221 -18.32 -13.18 -4.17
CA GLU A 221 -17.37 -14.27 -4.47
C GLU A 221 -16.35 -14.47 -3.35
N ALA A 222 -15.82 -13.37 -2.80
CA ALA A 222 -14.87 -13.39 -1.70
C ALA A 222 -15.40 -14.19 -0.49
N VAL A 223 -16.67 -13.99 -0.12
CA VAL A 223 -17.26 -14.74 1.00
C VAL A 223 -17.55 -16.18 0.63
N GLU A 224 -18.11 -16.41 -0.56
CA GLU A 224 -18.54 -17.74 -1.01
C GLU A 224 -17.37 -18.70 -1.18
N ASN A 225 -16.24 -18.22 -1.70
CA ASN A 225 -15.13 -19.08 -2.09
C ASN A 225 -13.96 -19.07 -1.10
N HIS A 226 -13.84 -18.05 -0.24
CA HIS A 226 -12.66 -17.90 0.61
C HIS A 226 -12.94 -17.85 2.11
N MET A 227 -14.20 -17.88 2.54
CA MET A 227 -14.61 -17.90 3.96
C MET A 227 -13.78 -16.96 4.87
N PRO A 228 -13.66 -15.66 4.50
CA PRO A 228 -12.92 -14.70 5.30
C PRO A 228 -13.63 -14.41 6.61
N GLU A 229 -12.86 -14.00 7.61
CA GLU A 229 -13.39 -13.43 8.86
C GLU A 229 -13.53 -11.90 8.75
N VAL A 230 -12.70 -11.29 7.90
CA VAL A 230 -12.71 -9.86 7.62
C VAL A 230 -12.62 -9.63 6.11
N ILE A 231 -13.48 -8.77 5.59
CA ILE A 231 -13.38 -8.24 4.23
C ILE A 231 -13.03 -6.76 4.28
N ILE A 232 -12.03 -6.39 3.50
CA ILE A 232 -11.58 -5.01 3.30
C ILE A 232 -12.02 -4.55 1.92
N ILE A 233 -12.67 -3.40 1.80
CA ILE A 233 -13.18 -2.86 0.53
C ILE A 233 -12.69 -1.43 0.35
N ASP A 234 -12.04 -1.14 -0.77
CA ASP A 234 -11.46 0.20 -1.03
C ASP A 234 -12.50 1.30 -0.91
N GLU A 235 -13.56 1.25 -1.73
CA GLU A 235 -14.62 2.24 -1.71
C GLU A 235 -15.99 1.61 -1.93
N ILE A 236 -16.96 1.95 -1.09
CA ILE A 236 -18.38 1.62 -1.27
C ILE A 236 -19.08 2.91 -1.71
N GLY A 237 -19.44 2.96 -2.99
CA GLY A 237 -20.05 4.12 -3.63
C GLY A 237 -21.38 3.83 -4.33
N ARG A 238 -21.72 2.56 -4.57
CA ARG A 238 -22.90 2.16 -5.35
C ARG A 238 -23.90 1.35 -4.54
N GLU A 239 -25.17 1.39 -4.95
CA GLU A 239 -26.25 0.67 -4.28
C GLU A 239 -25.99 -0.85 -4.22
N LEU A 240 -25.50 -1.43 -5.32
CA LEU A 240 -25.18 -2.87 -5.38
C LEU A 240 -24.07 -3.25 -4.39
N GLU A 241 -23.07 -2.39 -4.20
CA GLU A 241 -21.98 -2.62 -3.24
C GLU A 241 -22.50 -2.54 -1.79
N ALA A 242 -23.43 -1.61 -1.51
CA ALA A 242 -24.08 -1.52 -0.20
C ALA A 242 -24.96 -2.75 0.09
N VAL A 243 -25.68 -3.25 -0.90
CA VAL A 243 -26.46 -4.50 -0.79
C VAL A 243 -25.53 -5.69 -0.56
N ALA A 244 -24.42 -5.79 -1.30
CA ALA A 244 -23.42 -6.84 -1.11
C ALA A 244 -22.78 -6.75 0.29
N ALA A 245 -22.44 -5.54 0.76
CA ALA A 245 -21.92 -5.31 2.11
C ALA A 245 -22.89 -5.80 3.20
N ARG A 246 -24.19 -5.57 3.02
CA ARG A 246 -25.22 -6.09 3.93
C ARG A 246 -25.22 -7.63 3.94
N THR A 247 -25.21 -8.27 2.77
CA THR A 247 -25.15 -9.73 2.65
C THR A 247 -23.91 -10.32 3.34
N ILE A 248 -22.76 -9.65 3.21
CA ILE A 248 -21.51 -10.04 3.89
C ILE A 248 -21.67 -9.95 5.41
N ALA A 249 -22.22 -8.84 5.91
CA ALA A 249 -22.43 -8.62 7.34
C ALA A 249 -23.43 -9.63 7.95
N GLU A 250 -24.49 -9.99 7.22
CA GLU A 250 -25.46 -11.03 7.63
C GLU A 250 -24.83 -12.42 7.79
N ARG A 251 -23.70 -12.68 7.13
CA ARG A 251 -22.90 -13.91 7.28
C ARG A 251 -21.90 -13.84 8.45
N GLY A 252 -21.92 -12.77 9.25
CA GLY A 252 -21.05 -12.60 10.42
C GLY A 252 -19.60 -12.23 10.08
N VAL A 253 -19.34 -11.81 8.84
CA VAL A 253 -18.02 -11.33 8.40
C VAL A 253 -17.87 -9.85 8.77
N GLN A 254 -16.75 -9.50 9.39
CA GLN A 254 -16.43 -8.10 9.65
C GLN A 254 -16.15 -7.39 8.33
N LEU A 255 -16.82 -6.26 8.07
CA LEU A 255 -16.57 -5.45 6.89
C LEU A 255 -15.84 -4.17 7.28
N VAL A 256 -14.70 -3.90 6.66
CA VAL A 256 -13.97 -2.63 6.79
C VAL A 256 -13.90 -2.01 5.41
N GLY A 257 -14.41 -0.79 5.23
CA GLY A 257 -14.29 -0.13 3.93
C GLY A 257 -14.23 1.38 4.04
N THR A 258 -14.10 2.04 2.90
CA THR A 258 -14.22 3.50 2.83
C THR A 258 -15.43 3.94 2.03
N ALA A 259 -15.88 5.16 2.26
CA ALA A 259 -16.86 5.82 1.42
C ALA A 259 -16.53 7.32 1.29
N HIS A 260 -16.94 7.90 0.18
CA HIS A 260 -16.93 9.35 0.02
C HIS A 260 -18.09 9.98 0.78
N GLY A 261 -17.81 11.03 1.54
CA GLY A 261 -18.87 11.87 2.09
C GLY A 261 -18.30 13.10 2.79
N ASN A 262 -19.18 14.09 2.93
CA ASN A 262 -18.84 15.42 3.43
C ASN A 262 -19.21 15.60 4.91
N THR A 263 -20.20 14.86 5.40
CA THR A 263 -20.70 14.84 6.79
C THR A 263 -21.31 13.47 7.08
N LEU A 264 -21.34 13.05 8.35
CA LEU A 264 -22.11 11.91 8.84
C LEU A 264 -23.61 12.22 8.86
#